data_AF-A0A957J785-F1
#
_entry.id   AF-A0A957J785-F1
#
_cell.length_a   1.000
_cell.length_b   1.000
_cell.length_c   1.000
_cell.angle_alpha   90.00
_cell.angle_beta   90.00
_cell.angle_gamma   90.00
#
_symmetry.space_group_name_H-M   'P 1'
#
loop_
_entity.id
_entity.type
_entity.pdbx_description
1 polymer ?
#
loop_
_entity_poly.entity_id
_entity_poly.type
_entity_poly.pdbx_seq_one_letter_code
_entity_poly.pdbx_strand_id
1 'polypeptide(L)'
;MKKWHIFMLMMVLSLLFVACGDEDMMDEPLASADTALVGDSCTAEDMDSDTCAYVSGDEEDGPEELCFPGELYDAETDECYIECDTDEECDALEALIYGEEDTLDNGRDNVGPSQDENPCYPGELYDPDTDECYIECDTEEECLALEEEIYGEFDDFWEDDLSSDAFGEPDEETPSLAVYDIGQDFELTLVAGDPAADVEPIYLDPEWHAEIWDFTHRLLPNDVLQAEIVQFVIFTDGVEETLAYVSPLDENPEKWLVAIDIADVEAAGSLVNPDFVHTLVHEFAHVLSLENDQVPPDYEAIELANEGSDEYSEVAESCQTFYTGEGCSLPESYINAFFFDYWEPIYDDLPEDPDDADGLADFYDQYADQFVTDYAATNPGEDIAESFTFFVLRDKPQDNSVASAKVNFFYNYPRLVQMRQEIRGSLARLQGGN
;
A
#
# COMPACT_ATOMS: atom_id res chain seq x y z
N MET A 1 -2.73 40.26 -10.45
CA MET A 1 -2.61 39.31 -11.57
C MET A 1 -1.38 38.52 -11.23
N LYS A 2 -1.61 37.59 -10.31
CA LYS A 2 -0.62 36.69 -9.72
C LYS A 2 -0.52 35.51 -10.69
N LYS A 3 0.70 35.06 -10.94
CA LYS A 3 0.99 34.00 -11.91
C LYS A 3 1.00 32.69 -11.14
N TRP A 4 0.21 31.73 -11.60
CA TRP A 4 0.04 30.42 -10.96
C TRP A 4 0.94 29.39 -11.63
N HIS A 5 1.79 28.74 -10.84
CA HIS A 5 2.52 27.52 -11.19
C HIS A 5 2.33 26.58 -10.01
N ILE A 6 1.33 25.71 -10.09
CA ILE A 6 1.08 24.63 -9.13
C ILE A 6 0.80 23.40 -10.01
N PHE A 7 1.57 22.34 -9.74
CA PHE A 7 1.45 20.98 -10.26
C PHE A 7 1.64 20.78 -11.76
N MET A 8 2.90 20.80 -12.19
CA MET A 8 3.38 19.75 -13.07
C MET A 8 4.86 19.48 -12.80
N LEU A 9 5.12 18.42 -12.05
CA LEU A 9 6.43 17.78 -12.01
C LEU A 9 6.20 16.26 -12.12
N MET A 10 5.61 15.85 -13.23
CA MET A 10 5.48 14.43 -13.53
C MET A 10 5.50 14.10 -15.03
N MET A 11 6.18 14.91 -15.85
CA MET A 11 6.31 14.58 -17.27
C MET A 11 7.57 15.15 -17.91
N VAL A 12 8.71 14.46 -17.78
CA VAL A 12 9.85 14.62 -18.70
C VAL A 12 10.60 13.30 -19.00
N LEU A 13 10.26 12.73 -20.16
CA LEU A 13 11.16 12.11 -21.16
C LEU A 13 12.01 10.86 -20.79
N SER A 14 11.41 9.68 -20.93
CA SER A 14 12.14 8.50 -21.40
C SER A 14 12.30 8.54 -22.92
N LEU A 15 13.47 8.92 -23.46
CA LEU A 15 13.97 8.43 -24.76
C LEU A 15 15.43 8.86 -25.07
N LEU A 16 16.25 7.82 -25.30
CA LEU A 16 17.51 7.74 -26.08
C LEU A 16 18.83 8.17 -25.43
N PHE A 17 19.67 7.18 -25.09
CA PHE A 17 20.93 6.94 -25.82
C PHE A 17 21.39 5.47 -25.78
N VAL A 18 21.41 4.84 -26.96
CA VAL A 18 22.31 3.72 -27.30
C VAL A 18 23.56 4.32 -27.95
N ALA A 19 24.74 4.12 -27.36
CA ALA A 19 26.04 4.04 -28.08
C ALA A 19 27.24 3.61 -27.20
N CYS A 20 27.59 2.31 -27.31
CA CYS A 20 28.92 1.70 -27.58
C CYS A 20 30.25 2.20 -26.95
N GLY A 21 31.00 1.21 -26.40
CA GLY A 21 32.47 1.03 -26.46
C GLY A 21 33.25 1.55 -25.24
N ASP A 22 34.25 0.88 -24.65
CA ASP A 22 35.14 -0.19 -25.11
C ASP A 22 35.84 -0.89 -23.90
N GLU A 23 36.43 -2.04 -24.21
CA GLU A 23 37.11 -3.05 -23.39
C GLU A 23 38.39 -2.64 -22.62
N ASP A 24 38.79 -3.56 -21.72
CA ASP A 24 40.13 -3.93 -21.25
C ASP A 24 40.75 -3.23 -20.00
N MET A 25 40.91 -3.99 -18.90
CA MET A 25 42.19 -4.63 -18.56
C MET A 25 42.15 -5.51 -17.28
N MET A 26 43.02 -6.52 -17.27
CA MET A 26 43.05 -7.74 -16.44
C MET A 26 43.92 -7.66 -15.17
N ASP A 27 43.75 -8.70 -14.32
CA ASP A 27 44.72 -9.44 -13.48
C ASP A 27 45.08 -8.98 -12.03
N GLU A 28 44.39 -9.56 -11.00
CA GLU A 28 44.82 -10.65 -10.05
C GLU A 28 46.24 -10.66 -9.38
N PRO A 29 46.49 -11.38 -8.24
CA PRO A 29 46.48 -10.86 -6.85
C PRO A 29 47.75 -11.22 -6.02
N LEU A 30 47.81 -10.89 -4.71
CA LEU A 30 48.83 -11.39 -3.77
C LEU A 30 48.33 -11.65 -2.33
N ALA A 31 48.12 -12.94 -2.04
CA ALA A 31 48.53 -13.77 -0.88
C ALA A 31 48.69 -13.23 0.57
N SER A 32 47.90 -13.87 1.46
CA SER A 32 48.24 -14.67 2.67
C SER A 32 48.87 -14.04 3.94
N ALA A 33 48.28 -14.33 5.10
CA ALA A 33 48.96 -14.97 6.24
C ALA A 33 47.99 -15.65 7.23
N ASP A 34 48.32 -16.91 7.55
CA ASP A 34 47.71 -17.95 8.40
C ASP A 34 47.47 -17.67 9.90
N THR A 35 46.71 -18.62 10.50
CA THR A 35 46.83 -19.35 11.80
C THR A 35 45.64 -19.15 12.77
N ALA A 36 44.99 -20.17 13.38
CA ALA A 36 45.23 -21.62 13.46
C ALA A 36 44.17 -22.37 14.33
N LEU A 37 43.84 -23.64 13.95
CA LEU A 37 43.61 -24.87 14.78
C LEU A 37 42.22 -25.02 15.50
N VAL A 38 41.47 -26.15 15.56
CA VAL A 38 41.63 -27.65 15.56
C VAL A 38 40.23 -28.27 15.24
N GLY A 39 39.98 -29.24 14.32
CA GLY A 39 40.13 -30.73 14.39
C GLY A 39 38.97 -31.41 15.18
N ASP A 40 38.28 -32.51 14.80
CA ASP A 40 38.38 -33.53 13.74
C ASP A 40 36.98 -34.16 13.51
N SER A 41 36.72 -34.55 12.26
CA SER A 41 35.51 -35.19 11.69
C SER A 41 35.37 -36.69 11.99
N CYS A 42 34.14 -37.20 12.04
CA CYS A 42 33.86 -38.62 11.77
C CYS A 42 34.10 -38.93 10.27
N THR A 43 34.77 -40.05 9.98
CA THR A 43 35.14 -40.51 8.64
C THR A 43 34.24 -41.64 8.15
N ALA A 44 34.14 -41.74 6.82
CA ALA A 44 33.43 -42.77 6.06
C ALA A 44 33.98 -44.19 6.28
N GLU A 45 33.45 -44.94 7.25
CA GLU A 45 33.62 -46.40 7.31
C GLU A 45 32.60 -47.10 8.23
N ASP A 46 31.31 -46.74 8.14
CA ASP A 46 30.18 -47.59 8.58
C ASP A 46 28.98 -47.36 7.63
N MET A 47 29.15 -47.82 6.38
CA MET A 47 28.09 -47.86 5.38
C MET A 47 27.42 -49.25 5.43
N ASP A 48 26.28 -49.37 6.12
CA ASP A 48 25.19 -50.30 5.79
C ASP A 48 24.03 -50.19 6.81
N SER A 49 23.23 -49.12 6.72
CA SER A 49 21.76 -49.19 6.77
C SER A 49 21.15 -47.82 6.44
N ASP A 50 20.18 -47.83 5.53
CA ASP A 50 19.51 -46.66 4.95
C ASP A 50 19.00 -45.64 5.98
N THR A 51 19.61 -44.44 6.03
CA THR A 51 18.99 -43.11 6.30
C THR A 51 20.07 -42.07 6.63
N CYS A 52 20.47 -41.26 5.65
CA CYS A 52 21.12 -39.96 5.89
C CYS A 52 20.69 -38.98 4.78
N ALA A 53 19.84 -38.01 5.12
CA ALA A 53 19.77 -36.72 4.46
C ALA A 53 20.18 -35.68 5.51
N TYR A 54 21.11 -34.80 5.16
CA TYR A 54 21.64 -33.75 6.02
C TYR A 54 21.35 -32.42 5.32
N VAL A 55 20.74 -31.47 6.03
CA VAL A 55 20.84 -30.05 5.74
C VAL A 55 21.30 -29.40 7.03
N SER A 56 22.45 -28.72 6.94
CA SER A 56 23.13 -28.02 8.02
C SER A 56 22.41 -26.72 8.38
N GLY A 57 21.99 -26.58 9.64
CA GLY A 57 21.90 -25.29 10.29
C GLY A 57 23.22 -25.03 11.01
N ASP A 58 23.91 -23.95 10.65
CA ASP A 58 25.07 -23.46 11.40
C ASP A 58 24.58 -22.80 12.69
N GLU A 59 25.22 -23.21 13.79
CA GLU A 59 25.04 -22.76 15.16
C GLU A 59 25.47 -21.30 15.34
N GLU A 60 24.58 -20.42 15.81
CA GLU A 60 24.89 -19.43 16.86
C GLU A 60 23.59 -19.08 17.62
N ASP A 61 23.22 -19.87 18.63
CA ASP A 61 22.65 -19.39 19.90
C ASP A 61 22.41 -20.56 20.88
N GLY A 62 22.54 -20.30 22.19
CA GLY A 62 22.55 -21.30 23.27
C GLY A 62 21.18 -21.98 23.54
N PRO A 63 21.15 -23.05 24.37
CA PRO A 63 20.09 -24.07 24.35
C PRO A 63 18.89 -23.74 25.25
N GLU A 64 18.37 -22.52 25.22
CA GLU A 64 17.10 -22.19 25.88
C GLU A 64 16.19 -21.47 24.87
N GLU A 65 15.05 -22.12 24.53
CA GLU A 65 13.98 -21.74 23.58
C GLU A 65 14.08 -22.25 22.12
N LEU A 66 14.20 -23.57 21.91
CA LEU A 66 14.08 -24.21 20.58
C LEU A 66 12.74 -24.92 20.30
N CYS A 67 11.78 -24.89 21.22
CA CYS A 67 10.47 -25.50 21.00
C CYS A 67 9.39 -24.43 20.82
N PHE A 68 8.47 -24.65 19.88
CA PHE A 68 7.32 -23.80 19.66
C PHE A 68 6.43 -23.75 20.92
N PRO A 69 5.73 -22.62 21.16
CA PRO A 69 4.77 -22.51 22.25
C PRO A 69 3.70 -23.62 22.17
N GLY A 70 3.75 -24.58 23.09
CA GLY A 70 2.85 -25.75 23.11
C GLY A 70 3.58 -27.10 23.13
N GLU A 71 4.86 -27.12 22.78
CA GLU A 71 5.70 -28.31 22.83
C GLU A 71 6.42 -28.49 24.19
N LEU A 72 6.86 -29.72 24.44
CA LEU A 72 7.73 -30.13 25.53
C LEU A 72 9.09 -30.56 24.98
N TYR A 73 10.16 -30.14 25.65
CA TYR A 73 11.53 -30.51 25.27
C TYR A 73 11.99 -31.79 26.00
N ASP A 74 12.47 -32.79 25.26
CA ASP A 74 13.14 -33.98 25.78
C ASP A 74 14.67 -33.79 25.75
N ALA A 75 15.26 -33.59 26.94
CA ALA A 75 16.70 -33.38 27.10
C ALA A 75 17.57 -34.65 26.89
N GLU A 76 16.99 -35.86 26.81
CA GLU A 76 17.73 -37.08 26.48
C GLU A 76 17.88 -37.28 24.97
N THR A 77 16.92 -36.81 24.17
CA THR A 77 16.92 -36.92 22.70
C THR A 77 17.22 -35.62 21.97
N ASP A 78 17.17 -34.48 22.66
CA ASP A 78 17.32 -33.13 22.10
C ASP A 78 16.20 -32.80 21.08
N GLU A 79 14.98 -33.28 21.34
CA GLU A 79 13.81 -33.12 20.47
C GLU A 79 12.64 -32.45 21.21
N CYS A 80 11.85 -31.66 20.48
CA CYS A 80 10.56 -31.14 20.95
C CYS A 80 9.44 -32.13 20.58
N TYR A 81 8.46 -32.31 21.47
CA TYR A 81 7.33 -33.21 21.25
C TYR A 81 6.05 -32.67 21.91
N ILE A 82 4.91 -33.18 21.44
CA ILE A 82 3.59 -32.89 22.01
C ILE A 82 3.15 -34.09 22.88
N GLU A 83 2.72 -33.84 24.11
CA GLU A 83 2.13 -34.88 24.98
C GLU A 83 0.59 -34.83 24.88
N CYS A 84 -0.02 -35.93 24.44
CA CYS A 84 -1.45 -36.07 24.16
C CYS A 84 -1.91 -37.50 24.52
N ASP A 85 -3.17 -37.67 24.90
CA ASP A 85 -3.69 -38.97 25.38
C ASP A 85 -4.23 -39.86 24.24
N THR A 86 -4.53 -39.27 23.08
CA THR A 86 -5.10 -39.96 21.90
C THR A 86 -4.59 -39.36 20.58
N ASP A 87 -4.52 -40.18 19.53
CA ASP A 87 -4.08 -39.76 18.19
C ASP A 87 -4.87 -38.53 17.68
N GLU A 88 -6.19 -38.49 17.88
CA GLU A 88 -7.05 -37.37 17.48
C GLU A 88 -6.74 -36.06 18.23
N GLU A 89 -6.23 -36.16 19.47
CA GLU A 89 -5.79 -35.01 20.26
C GLU A 89 -4.39 -34.54 19.84
N CYS A 90 -3.52 -35.48 19.45
CA CYS A 90 -2.21 -35.16 18.90
C CYS A 90 -2.34 -34.43 17.56
N ASP A 91 -3.18 -34.94 16.65
CA ASP A 91 -3.41 -34.35 15.33
C ASP A 91 -3.97 -32.92 15.45
N ALA A 92 -4.89 -32.69 16.41
CA ALA A 92 -5.46 -31.37 16.65
C ALA A 92 -4.45 -30.38 17.27
N LEU A 93 -3.56 -30.86 18.15
CA LEU A 93 -2.49 -30.02 18.71
C LEU A 93 -1.39 -29.72 17.70
N GLU A 94 -1.07 -30.68 16.83
CA GLU A 94 -0.11 -30.53 15.74
C GLU A 94 -0.61 -29.50 14.71
N ALA A 95 -1.87 -29.60 14.28
CA ALA A 95 -2.48 -28.62 13.38
C ALA A 95 -2.54 -27.20 14.00
N LEU A 96 -2.71 -27.11 15.32
CA LEU A 96 -2.72 -25.83 16.03
C LEU A 96 -1.32 -25.23 16.24
N ILE A 97 -0.29 -26.06 16.35
CA ILE A 97 1.11 -25.64 16.57
C ILE A 97 1.84 -25.35 15.26
N TYR A 98 1.58 -26.13 14.20
CA TYR A 98 2.32 -26.03 12.92
C TYR A 98 1.47 -25.63 11.71
N GLY A 99 0.15 -25.48 11.86
CA GLY A 99 -0.76 -25.27 10.73
C GLY A 99 -1.05 -26.57 9.95
N GLU A 100 -2.19 -26.64 9.26
CA GLU A 100 -2.51 -27.81 8.42
C GLU A 100 -1.57 -27.89 7.20
N GLU A 101 -0.68 -28.88 7.18
CA GLU A 101 0.08 -29.26 5.98
C GLU A 101 -0.87 -29.98 5.00
N ASP A 102 -1.60 -29.20 4.20
CA ASP A 102 -2.46 -29.75 3.18
C ASP A 102 -1.59 -30.29 2.02
N THR A 103 -1.49 -31.61 1.91
CA THR A 103 -0.67 -32.26 0.89
C THR A 103 -1.17 -31.92 -0.52
N LEU A 104 -0.40 -31.12 -1.24
CA LEU A 104 -0.57 -30.84 -2.67
C LEU A 104 -0.41 -32.13 -3.50
N ASP A 105 -1.51 -32.83 -3.77
CA ASP A 105 -1.60 -33.76 -4.90
C ASP A 105 -1.79 -32.95 -6.20
N ASN A 106 -0.78 -33.03 -7.06
CA ASN A 106 -0.76 -32.46 -8.40
C ASN A 106 -1.78 -33.19 -9.32
N GLY A 107 -3.05 -32.84 -9.16
CA GLY A 107 -4.14 -33.22 -10.04
C GLY A 107 -4.97 -32.00 -10.38
N ARG A 108 -4.79 -31.48 -11.60
CA ARG A 108 -5.69 -30.49 -12.21
C ARG A 108 -7.13 -31.04 -12.22
N ASP A 109 -7.90 -30.66 -11.23
CA ASP A 109 -9.34 -30.51 -11.31
C ASP A 109 -9.67 -29.10 -10.83
N ASN A 110 -10.25 -28.29 -11.72
CA ASN A 110 -10.87 -27.02 -11.38
C ASN A 110 -11.93 -27.27 -10.30
N VAL A 111 -11.57 -27.08 -9.05
CA VAL A 111 -12.51 -26.83 -7.96
C VAL A 111 -12.43 -25.34 -7.72
N GLY A 112 -13.34 -24.59 -8.33
CA GLY A 112 -13.61 -23.22 -7.87
C GLY A 112 -14.02 -23.25 -6.40
N PRO A 113 -13.96 -22.11 -5.69
CA PRO A 113 -14.23 -22.05 -4.26
C PRO A 113 -15.54 -22.77 -3.94
N SER A 114 -15.51 -23.60 -2.90
CA SER A 114 -16.69 -24.36 -2.49
C SER A 114 -17.82 -23.39 -2.13
N GLN A 115 -19.02 -23.61 -2.66
CA GLN A 115 -20.17 -22.70 -2.55
C GLN A 115 -20.80 -22.64 -1.13
N ASP A 116 -20.09 -23.01 -0.07
CA ASP A 116 -20.67 -23.14 1.29
C ASP A 116 -19.92 -22.39 2.40
N GLU A 117 -18.91 -21.57 2.07
CA GLU A 117 -18.30 -20.63 3.03
C GLU A 117 -18.69 -19.20 2.63
N ASN A 118 -19.31 -18.47 3.55
CA ASN A 118 -19.59 -17.05 3.38
C ASN A 118 -18.23 -16.34 3.25
N PRO A 119 -17.90 -15.69 2.11
CA PRO A 119 -16.60 -15.02 1.95
C PRO A 119 -16.47 -13.78 2.84
N CYS A 120 -17.58 -13.37 3.46
CA CYS A 120 -17.65 -12.17 4.27
C CYS A 120 -17.21 -12.42 5.71
N TYR A 121 -16.73 -11.34 6.33
CA TYR A 121 -16.31 -11.32 7.72
C TYR A 121 -17.50 -11.67 8.64
N PRO A 122 -17.29 -12.38 9.77
CA PRO A 122 -18.37 -12.75 10.66
C PRO A 122 -19.20 -11.53 11.12
N GLY A 123 -20.47 -11.48 10.69
CA GLY A 123 -21.39 -10.36 10.97
C GLY A 123 -21.86 -9.64 9.71
N GLU A 124 -21.15 -9.79 8.60
CA GLU A 124 -21.51 -9.26 7.28
C GLU A 124 -22.48 -10.18 6.52
N LEU A 125 -23.20 -9.58 5.57
CA LEU A 125 -23.99 -10.25 4.56
C LEU A 125 -23.25 -10.23 3.22
N TYR A 126 -23.43 -11.30 2.45
CA TYR A 126 -22.89 -11.42 1.09
C TYR A 126 -23.97 -11.10 0.06
N ASP A 127 -23.72 -10.16 -0.84
CA ASP A 127 -24.53 -9.91 -2.04
C ASP A 127 -23.97 -10.71 -3.23
N PRO A 128 -24.61 -11.80 -3.66
CA PRO A 128 -24.13 -12.61 -4.78
C PRO A 128 -24.30 -11.95 -6.16
N ASP A 129 -25.08 -10.86 -6.26
CA ASP A 129 -25.26 -10.13 -7.51
C ASP A 129 -24.11 -9.12 -7.74
N THR A 130 -23.55 -8.55 -6.66
CA THR A 130 -22.41 -7.62 -6.71
C THR A 130 -21.07 -8.25 -6.29
N ASP A 131 -21.10 -9.44 -5.69
CA ASP A 131 -19.93 -10.10 -5.09
C ASP A 131 -19.32 -9.30 -3.92
N GLU A 132 -20.17 -8.56 -3.20
CA GLU A 132 -19.77 -7.64 -2.13
C GLU A 132 -20.23 -8.11 -0.75
N CYS A 133 -19.45 -7.75 0.27
CA CYS A 133 -19.79 -7.94 1.67
C CYS A 133 -20.26 -6.62 2.28
N TYR A 134 -21.38 -6.65 3.02
CA TYR A 134 -21.99 -5.43 3.56
C TYR A 134 -22.68 -5.67 4.91
N ILE A 135 -22.92 -4.58 5.64
CA ILE A 135 -23.73 -4.59 6.86
C ILE A 135 -25.14 -4.07 6.54
N GLU A 136 -26.18 -4.85 6.89
CA GLU A 136 -27.57 -4.39 6.76
C GLU A 136 -27.98 -3.59 8.00
N CYS A 137 -28.33 -2.31 7.78
CA CYS A 137 -28.76 -1.37 8.81
C CYS A 137 -29.77 -0.36 8.24
N ASP A 138 -30.70 0.14 9.06
CA ASP A 138 -31.75 1.07 8.63
C ASP A 138 -31.35 2.55 8.82
N THR A 139 -30.44 2.83 9.75
CA THR A 139 -30.04 4.20 10.11
C THR A 139 -28.52 4.30 10.27
N GLU A 140 -27.96 5.48 10.00
CA GLU A 140 -26.52 5.73 10.18
C GLU A 140 -26.03 5.38 11.60
N GLU A 141 -26.80 5.73 12.64
CA GLU A 141 -26.49 5.39 14.04
C GLU A 141 -26.42 3.87 14.26
N GLU A 142 -27.27 3.10 13.59
CA GLU A 142 -27.26 1.64 13.64
C GLU A 142 -26.09 1.06 12.83
N CYS A 143 -25.78 1.62 11.66
CA CYS A 143 -24.66 1.18 10.84
C CYS A 143 -23.32 1.35 11.59
N LEU A 144 -23.09 2.52 12.17
CA LEU A 144 -21.88 2.81 12.95
C LEU A 144 -21.74 1.88 14.16
N ALA A 145 -22.85 1.62 14.86
CA ALA A 145 -22.84 0.72 16.01
C ALA A 145 -22.56 -0.74 15.60
N LEU A 146 -23.05 -1.18 14.45
CA LEU A 146 -22.77 -2.52 13.92
C LEU A 146 -21.33 -2.64 13.42
N GLU A 147 -20.78 -1.61 12.77
CA GLU A 147 -19.38 -1.58 12.36
C GLU A 147 -18.44 -1.70 13.57
N GLU A 148 -18.70 -0.96 14.65
CA GLU A 148 -17.95 -1.07 15.91
C GLU A 148 -18.11 -2.46 16.55
N GLU A 149 -19.32 -3.04 16.53
CA GLU A 149 -19.58 -4.38 17.05
C GLU A 149 -18.85 -5.48 16.25
N ILE A 150 -18.84 -5.36 14.91
CA ILE A 150 -18.33 -6.38 14.00
C ILE A 150 -16.82 -6.27 13.87
N TYR A 151 -16.31 -5.09 13.56
CA TYR A 151 -14.90 -4.91 13.23
C TYR A 151 -14.05 -4.44 14.43
N GLY A 152 -14.67 -4.01 15.52
CA GLY A 152 -13.98 -3.45 16.69
C GLY A 152 -13.73 -1.95 16.60
N GLU A 153 -13.08 -1.40 17.62
CA GLU A 153 -12.65 0.00 17.65
C GLU A 153 -11.45 0.17 16.72
N PHE A 154 -11.64 0.91 15.61
CA PHE A 154 -10.56 1.21 14.68
C PHE A 154 -9.65 2.31 15.19
N ASP A 155 -10.14 3.21 16.06
CA ASP A 155 -9.34 4.31 16.61
C ASP A 155 -8.10 3.80 17.37
N ASP A 156 -8.16 2.60 17.96
CA ASP A 156 -7.06 1.97 18.69
C ASP A 156 -5.93 1.46 17.76
N PHE A 157 -6.20 1.28 16.46
CA PHE A 157 -5.21 0.79 15.50
C PHE A 157 -4.27 1.89 14.99
N TRP A 158 -4.63 3.16 15.19
CA TRP A 158 -3.92 4.31 14.66
C TRP A 158 -3.45 5.19 15.81
N GLU A 159 -2.17 5.11 16.18
CA GLU A 159 -1.61 6.07 17.14
C GLU A 159 -1.77 7.51 16.60
N ASP A 160 -1.90 8.48 17.50
CA ASP A 160 -2.06 9.91 17.15
C ASP A 160 -0.84 10.51 16.41
N ASP A 161 0.22 9.72 16.21
CA ASP A 161 1.54 10.11 15.70
C ASP A 161 1.87 9.36 14.41
N LEU A 162 0.89 9.25 13.50
CA LEU A 162 1.20 8.95 12.10
C LEU A 162 2.19 10.01 11.62
N SER A 163 3.38 9.57 11.23
CA SER A 163 4.47 10.46 10.85
C SER A 163 4.07 11.28 9.62
N SER A 164 3.69 12.53 9.81
CA SER A 164 3.44 13.47 8.71
C SER A 164 4.69 13.78 7.89
N ASP A 165 5.87 13.40 8.40
CA ASP A 165 7.17 13.53 7.72
C ASP A 165 7.35 12.50 6.58
N ALA A 166 6.42 11.56 6.38
CA ALA A 166 6.54 10.39 5.48
C ALA A 166 5.68 10.47 4.20
N PHE A 167 5.26 11.65 3.77
CA PHE A 167 4.50 11.81 2.52
C PHE A 167 5.21 12.77 1.55
N GLY A 168 6.49 12.53 1.33
CA GLY A 168 7.25 13.18 0.26
C GLY A 168 6.78 12.70 -1.11
N GLU A 169 6.91 13.55 -2.11
CA GLU A 169 6.82 13.14 -3.52
C GLU A 169 8.18 12.58 -3.94
N PRO A 170 8.23 11.49 -4.74
CA PRO A 170 9.49 10.94 -5.17
C PRO A 170 10.22 11.94 -6.07
N ASP A 171 11.55 12.01 -5.96
CA ASP A 171 12.36 12.75 -6.93
C ASP A 171 12.08 12.20 -8.35
N GLU A 172 11.95 13.08 -9.36
CA GLU A 172 11.72 12.69 -10.76
C GLU A 172 12.77 11.71 -11.30
N GLU A 173 13.92 11.62 -10.61
CA GLU A 173 15.01 10.70 -10.94
C GLU A 173 14.93 9.33 -10.26
N THR A 174 14.00 9.06 -9.35
CA THR A 174 13.91 7.77 -8.64
C THR A 174 13.48 6.67 -9.61
N PRO A 175 14.38 5.74 -9.98
CA PRO A 175 14.07 4.73 -10.97
C PRO A 175 13.19 3.63 -10.38
N SER A 176 12.25 3.13 -11.18
CA SER A 176 11.50 1.93 -10.81
C SER A 176 12.38 0.69 -10.83
N LEU A 177 12.23 -0.16 -9.82
CA LEU A 177 12.86 -1.47 -9.72
C LEU A 177 12.11 -2.51 -10.55
N ALA A 178 10.78 -2.42 -10.58
CA ALA A 178 9.92 -3.26 -11.40
C ALA A 178 8.63 -2.53 -11.80
N VAL A 179 8.13 -2.83 -13.00
CA VAL A 179 6.85 -2.34 -13.53
C VAL A 179 6.05 -3.52 -14.04
N TYR A 180 4.82 -3.65 -13.56
CA TYR A 180 3.88 -4.70 -13.89
C TYR A 180 2.64 -4.11 -14.57
N ASP A 181 2.20 -4.75 -15.65
CA ASP A 181 0.83 -4.56 -16.16
C ASP A 181 -0.11 -5.44 -15.31
N ILE A 182 -1.29 -4.91 -14.99
CA ILE A 182 -2.31 -5.59 -14.18
C ILE A 182 -3.39 -6.19 -15.09
N GLY A 183 -3.61 -7.51 -14.95
CA GLY A 183 -4.67 -8.25 -15.61
C GLY A 183 -6.06 -7.94 -15.04
N GLN A 184 -7.11 -8.35 -15.76
CA GLN A 184 -8.51 -8.17 -15.30
C GLN A 184 -8.86 -8.99 -14.06
N ASP A 185 -8.07 -10.02 -13.78
CA ASP A 185 -8.11 -10.90 -12.61
C ASP A 185 -7.02 -10.54 -11.59
N PHE A 186 -6.45 -9.34 -11.68
CA PHE A 186 -5.34 -8.85 -10.88
C PHE A 186 -4.02 -9.62 -11.05
N GLU A 187 -3.91 -10.50 -12.05
CA GLU A 187 -2.64 -11.16 -12.38
C GLU A 187 -1.59 -10.15 -12.84
N LEU A 188 -0.40 -10.19 -12.24
CA LEU A 188 0.71 -9.32 -12.61
C LEU A 188 1.52 -9.88 -13.79
N THR A 189 1.83 -9.02 -14.77
CA THR A 189 2.76 -9.31 -15.85
C THR A 189 3.93 -8.33 -15.83
N LEU A 190 5.14 -8.82 -15.55
CA LEU A 190 6.36 -7.99 -15.53
C LEU A 190 6.65 -7.41 -16.93
N VAL A 191 6.67 -6.09 -17.04
CA VAL A 191 6.92 -5.34 -18.28
C VAL A 191 8.37 -4.83 -18.32
N ALA A 192 8.85 -4.29 -17.21
CA ALA A 192 10.20 -3.78 -17.05
C ALA A 192 10.71 -4.08 -15.65
N GLY A 193 12.02 -4.23 -15.50
CA GLY A 193 12.66 -4.31 -14.19
C GLY A 193 14.17 -4.14 -14.31
N ASP A 194 14.80 -3.77 -13.20
CA ASP A 194 16.24 -3.58 -13.08
C ASP A 194 16.87 -4.63 -12.15
N PRO A 195 17.15 -5.85 -12.66
CA PRO A 195 17.76 -6.91 -11.86
C PRO A 195 19.22 -6.62 -11.47
N ALA A 196 19.78 -5.50 -11.93
CA ALA A 196 21.14 -5.06 -11.62
C ALA A 196 21.17 -3.82 -10.71
N ALA A 197 20.01 -3.37 -10.22
CA ALA A 197 19.93 -2.31 -9.23
C ALA A 197 20.78 -2.66 -7.99
N ASP A 198 21.49 -1.67 -7.46
CA ASP A 198 22.34 -1.80 -6.27
C ASP A 198 21.49 -1.63 -5.01
N VAL A 199 20.57 -2.58 -4.77
CA VAL A 199 19.59 -2.59 -3.69
C VAL A 199 19.59 -3.94 -2.96
N GLU A 200 18.86 -4.04 -1.84
CA GLU A 200 18.72 -5.31 -1.13
C GLU A 200 18.06 -6.37 -2.04
N PRO A 201 18.58 -7.61 -2.10
CA PRO A 201 18.06 -8.61 -3.05
C PRO A 201 16.57 -8.93 -2.92
N ILE A 202 16.01 -8.77 -1.72
CA ILE A 202 14.57 -8.98 -1.46
C ILE A 202 13.70 -7.94 -2.19
N TYR A 203 14.24 -6.75 -2.46
CA TYR A 203 13.54 -5.67 -3.19
C TYR A 203 13.37 -5.97 -4.69
N LEU A 204 13.97 -7.06 -5.17
CA LEU A 204 13.89 -7.51 -6.56
C LEU A 204 13.12 -8.84 -6.67
N ASP A 205 12.55 -9.34 -5.58
CA ASP A 205 11.85 -10.62 -5.53
C ASP A 205 10.42 -10.51 -6.08
N PRO A 206 10.11 -11.13 -7.24
CA PRO A 206 8.77 -11.06 -7.81
C PRO A 206 7.69 -11.74 -6.95
N GLU A 207 8.06 -12.69 -6.08
CA GLU A 207 7.10 -13.30 -5.15
C GLU A 207 6.68 -12.27 -4.10
N TRP A 208 7.64 -11.50 -3.59
CA TRP A 208 7.33 -10.45 -2.63
C TRP A 208 6.50 -9.31 -3.25
N HIS A 209 6.82 -8.91 -4.48
CA HIS A 209 5.99 -7.94 -5.21
C HIS A 209 4.55 -8.43 -5.39
N ALA A 210 4.36 -9.73 -5.64
CA ALA A 210 3.05 -10.33 -5.78
C ALA A 210 2.28 -10.39 -4.44
N GLU A 211 2.96 -10.61 -3.31
CA GLU A 211 2.36 -10.57 -1.97
C GLU A 211 1.91 -9.16 -1.59
N ILE A 212 2.73 -8.14 -1.87
CA ILE A 212 2.37 -6.73 -1.68
C ILE A 212 1.12 -6.38 -2.50
N TRP A 213 1.12 -6.74 -3.79
CA TRP A 213 -0.03 -6.51 -4.65
C TRP A 213 -1.26 -7.28 -4.18
N ASP A 214 -1.10 -8.55 -3.77
CA ASP A 214 -2.20 -9.37 -3.26
C ASP A 214 -2.88 -8.71 -2.06
N PHE A 215 -2.07 -8.20 -1.14
CA PHE A 215 -2.57 -7.44 -0.02
C PHE A 215 -3.33 -6.18 -0.45
N THR A 216 -2.76 -5.38 -1.35
CA THR A 216 -3.36 -4.13 -1.83
C THR A 216 -4.74 -4.35 -2.46
N HIS A 217 -4.89 -5.32 -3.37
CA HIS A 217 -6.19 -5.57 -4.02
C HIS A 217 -7.20 -6.29 -3.12
N ARG A 218 -6.74 -7.00 -2.07
CA ARG A 218 -7.64 -7.55 -1.05
C ARG A 218 -8.12 -6.50 -0.06
N LEU A 219 -7.33 -5.45 0.18
CA LEU A 219 -7.65 -4.36 1.08
C LEU A 219 -8.65 -3.37 0.46
N LEU A 220 -8.42 -2.96 -0.80
CA LEU A 220 -9.13 -1.85 -1.44
C LEU A 220 -10.30 -2.31 -2.33
N PRO A 221 -11.29 -1.43 -2.64
CA PRO A 221 -12.42 -1.76 -3.50
C PRO A 221 -12.03 -2.15 -4.93
N ASN A 222 -12.27 -3.41 -5.28
CA ASN A 222 -11.85 -4.00 -6.55
C ASN A 222 -12.52 -3.41 -7.79
N ASP A 223 -13.74 -2.88 -7.67
CA ASP A 223 -14.44 -2.24 -8.77
C ASP A 223 -13.70 -0.98 -9.26
N VAL A 224 -13.16 -0.19 -8.33
CA VAL A 224 -12.34 0.98 -8.64
C VAL A 224 -10.97 0.57 -9.15
N LEU A 225 -10.30 -0.38 -8.47
CA LEU A 225 -8.98 -0.85 -8.90
C LEU A 225 -9.00 -1.39 -10.34
N GLN A 226 -9.97 -2.24 -10.70
CA GLN A 226 -10.09 -2.80 -12.06
C GLN A 226 -10.45 -1.75 -13.11
N ALA A 227 -11.22 -0.74 -12.72
CA ALA A 227 -11.63 0.31 -13.62
C ALA A 227 -10.46 1.26 -13.91
N GLU A 228 -9.70 1.65 -12.88
CA GLU A 228 -8.78 2.80 -12.97
C GLU A 228 -7.30 2.44 -12.95
N ILE A 229 -6.86 1.42 -12.21
CA ILE A 229 -5.44 1.10 -12.04
C ILE A 229 -5.04 -0.04 -12.99
N VAL A 230 -4.05 0.23 -13.85
CA VAL A 230 -3.60 -0.74 -14.86
C VAL A 230 -2.11 -1.06 -14.77
N GLN A 231 -1.35 -0.32 -13.95
CA GLN A 231 0.05 -0.61 -13.68
C GLN A 231 0.37 -0.59 -12.19
N PHE A 232 1.21 -1.53 -11.79
CA PHE A 232 1.80 -1.60 -10.46
C PHE A 232 3.31 -1.45 -10.55
N VAL A 233 3.88 -0.53 -9.78
CA VAL A 233 5.29 -0.18 -9.81
C VAL A 233 5.92 -0.43 -8.45
N ILE A 234 7.09 -1.06 -8.45
CA ILE A 234 7.96 -1.14 -7.28
C ILE A 234 9.09 -0.14 -7.50
N PHE A 235 9.33 0.72 -6.52
CA PHE A 235 10.46 1.64 -6.48
C PHE A 235 11.06 1.65 -5.08
N THR A 236 12.14 2.42 -4.90
CA THR A 236 12.58 2.80 -3.56
C THR A 236 13.43 4.07 -3.61
N ASP A 237 13.22 4.99 -2.66
CA ASP A 237 14.13 6.11 -2.39
C ASP A 237 14.85 5.97 -1.02
N GLY A 238 14.45 4.99 -0.21
CA GLY A 238 15.03 4.72 1.09
C GLY A 238 13.97 4.19 2.05
N VAL A 239 14.20 4.35 3.34
CA VAL A 239 13.13 4.22 4.34
C VAL A 239 12.73 5.63 4.71
N GLU A 240 11.42 5.88 4.87
CA GLU A 240 10.75 7.18 4.94
C GLU A 240 10.78 7.94 3.60
N GLU A 241 10.46 9.23 3.60
CA GLU A 241 10.26 10.05 2.39
C GLU A 241 8.99 9.67 1.61
N THR A 242 9.09 8.88 0.53
CA THR A 242 7.94 8.56 -0.34
C THR A 242 7.48 7.12 -0.14
N LEU A 243 6.45 6.89 0.67
CA LEU A 243 5.97 5.54 0.95
C LEU A 243 5.25 4.88 -0.25
N ALA A 244 4.46 5.68 -0.98
CA ALA A 244 3.77 5.28 -2.20
C ALA A 244 3.33 6.53 -2.96
N TYR A 245 2.92 6.35 -4.22
CA TYR A 245 2.23 7.38 -4.99
C TYR A 245 1.34 6.76 -6.07
N VAL A 246 0.33 7.50 -6.51
CA VAL A 246 -0.44 7.19 -7.72
C VAL A 246 -0.25 8.28 -8.77
N SER A 247 -0.34 7.89 -10.04
CA SER A 247 -0.24 8.87 -11.14
C SER A 247 -0.99 8.41 -12.38
N PRO A 248 -1.59 9.33 -13.16
CA PRO A 248 -2.07 9.04 -14.50
C PRO A 248 -0.93 8.56 -15.41
N LEU A 249 -1.21 7.60 -16.29
CA LEU A 249 -0.22 7.14 -17.26
C LEU A 249 0.06 8.17 -18.35
N ASP A 250 1.33 8.36 -18.70
CA ASP A 250 1.77 9.22 -19.81
C ASP A 250 1.05 8.93 -21.15
N GLU A 251 0.96 7.64 -21.51
CA GLU A 251 0.36 7.22 -22.78
C GLU A 251 -1.17 7.18 -22.73
N ASN A 252 -1.76 7.15 -21.53
CA ASN A 252 -3.19 7.06 -21.31
C ASN A 252 -3.59 7.68 -19.96
N PRO A 253 -3.76 9.01 -19.88
CA PRO A 253 -4.01 9.73 -18.63
C PRO A 253 -5.40 9.47 -18.03
N GLU A 254 -6.23 8.65 -18.68
CA GLU A 254 -7.50 8.14 -18.14
C GLU A 254 -7.30 6.87 -17.28
N LYS A 255 -6.07 6.36 -17.17
CA LYS A 255 -5.71 5.20 -16.36
C LYS A 255 -4.52 5.53 -15.48
N TRP A 256 -4.43 4.83 -14.36
CA TRP A 256 -3.50 5.13 -13.29
C TRP A 256 -2.49 4.01 -13.10
N LEU A 257 -1.31 4.39 -12.62
CA LEU A 257 -0.39 3.50 -11.93
C LEU A 257 -0.49 3.72 -10.43
N VAL A 258 -0.16 2.69 -9.67
CA VAL A 258 0.20 2.78 -8.26
C VAL A 258 1.64 2.31 -8.09
N ALA A 259 2.43 3.08 -7.35
CA ALA A 259 3.82 2.81 -7.05
C ALA A 259 4.00 2.69 -5.54
N ILE A 260 4.71 1.66 -5.08
CA ILE A 260 4.95 1.39 -3.65
C ILE A 260 6.45 1.32 -3.40
N ASP A 261 6.92 2.01 -2.34
CA ASP A 261 8.31 1.88 -1.88
C ASP A 261 8.47 0.58 -1.10
N ILE A 262 9.24 -0.34 -1.68
CA ILE A 262 9.46 -1.66 -1.10
C ILE A 262 10.31 -1.62 0.17
N ALA A 263 11.17 -0.62 0.34
CA ALA A 263 11.99 -0.49 1.55
C ALA A 263 11.15 -0.06 2.75
N ASP A 264 10.12 0.76 2.55
CA ASP A 264 9.17 1.13 3.60
C ASP A 264 8.26 -0.04 3.98
N VAL A 265 7.81 -0.82 3.00
CA VAL A 265 7.06 -2.06 3.29
C VAL A 265 7.91 -3.02 4.14
N GLU A 266 9.19 -3.17 3.79
CA GLU A 266 10.14 -4.00 4.55
C GLU A 266 10.40 -3.44 5.95
N ALA A 267 10.54 -2.12 6.08
CA ALA A 267 10.73 -1.45 7.37
C ALA A 267 9.49 -1.55 8.28
N ALA A 268 8.29 -1.52 7.69
CA ALA A 268 7.02 -1.70 8.37
C ALA A 268 6.88 -3.10 9.01
N GLY A 269 7.57 -4.10 8.45
CA GLY A 269 7.69 -5.48 8.96
C GLY A 269 6.40 -6.31 8.89
N SER A 270 5.30 -5.73 8.41
CA SER A 270 4.00 -6.37 8.25
C SER A 270 3.16 -5.58 7.26
N LEU A 271 2.43 -6.26 6.37
CA LEU A 271 1.51 -5.61 5.43
C LEU A 271 0.28 -5.03 6.14
N VAL A 272 -0.11 -5.58 7.31
CA VAL A 272 -1.13 -4.95 8.16
C VAL A 272 -0.54 -3.88 9.09
N ASN A 273 0.62 -3.31 8.78
CA ASN A 273 1.14 -2.17 9.51
C ASN A 273 0.20 -0.96 9.30
N PRO A 274 -0.13 -0.19 10.35
CA PRO A 274 -0.95 1.01 10.23
C PRO A 274 -0.43 1.97 9.16
N ASP A 275 0.80 2.44 9.24
CA ASP A 275 1.34 3.44 8.30
C ASP A 275 1.18 2.98 6.84
N PHE A 276 1.47 1.72 6.54
CA PHE A 276 1.30 1.18 5.19
C PHE A 276 -0.17 1.11 4.75
N VAL A 277 -1.09 0.67 5.63
CA VAL A 277 -2.53 0.66 5.32
C VAL A 277 -3.08 2.08 5.15
N HIS A 278 -2.61 3.03 5.94
CA HIS A 278 -2.96 4.44 5.82
C HIS A 278 -2.53 4.97 4.44
N THR A 279 -1.27 4.75 4.06
CA THR A 279 -0.74 5.14 2.74
C THR A 279 -1.54 4.52 1.60
N LEU A 280 -1.86 3.23 1.63
CA LEU A 280 -2.67 2.60 0.58
C LEU A 280 -4.06 3.21 0.45
N VAL A 281 -4.70 3.56 1.56
CA VAL A 281 -6.04 4.20 1.55
C VAL A 281 -5.95 5.66 1.08
N HIS A 282 -4.87 6.37 1.42
CA HIS A 282 -4.57 7.72 0.95
C HIS A 282 -4.38 7.75 -0.57
N GLU A 283 -3.49 6.91 -1.09
CA GLU A 283 -3.26 6.79 -2.54
C GLU A 283 -4.52 6.36 -3.30
N PHE A 284 -5.32 5.48 -2.71
CA PHE A 284 -6.63 5.12 -3.26
C PHE A 284 -7.58 6.33 -3.33
N ALA A 285 -7.55 7.21 -2.33
CA ALA A 285 -8.38 8.40 -2.28
C ALA A 285 -8.01 9.43 -3.36
N HIS A 286 -6.73 9.53 -3.73
CA HIS A 286 -6.28 10.29 -4.89
C HIS A 286 -6.93 9.76 -6.17
N VAL A 287 -6.82 8.46 -6.46
CA VAL A 287 -7.49 7.85 -7.63
C VAL A 287 -8.99 8.11 -7.61
N LEU A 288 -9.65 7.88 -6.48
CA LEU A 288 -11.10 8.08 -6.33
C LEU A 288 -11.56 9.53 -6.56
N SER A 289 -10.74 10.51 -6.18
CA SER A 289 -11.08 11.93 -6.24
C SER A 289 -10.62 12.62 -7.52
N LEU A 290 -9.72 12.00 -8.29
CA LEU A 290 -9.10 12.54 -9.49
C LEU A 290 -9.31 11.69 -10.76
N GLU A 291 -9.93 10.50 -10.68
CA GLU A 291 -10.26 9.68 -11.84
C GLU A 291 -11.13 10.41 -12.87
N ASN A 292 -11.25 9.87 -14.09
CA ASN A 292 -11.80 10.58 -15.25
C ASN A 292 -13.27 11.06 -15.10
N ASP A 293 -14.09 10.39 -14.29
CA ASP A 293 -15.45 10.83 -13.93
C ASP A 293 -15.45 11.92 -12.82
N GLN A 294 -14.31 12.21 -12.19
CA GLN A 294 -14.07 13.41 -11.37
C GLN A 294 -13.38 14.52 -12.15
N VAL A 295 -12.24 14.22 -12.78
CA VAL A 295 -11.34 15.17 -13.44
C VAL A 295 -10.91 14.59 -14.80
N PRO A 296 -11.66 14.89 -15.88
CA PRO A 296 -11.28 14.44 -17.21
C PRO A 296 -9.92 15.04 -17.62
N PRO A 297 -8.99 14.25 -18.18
CA PRO A 297 -7.68 14.75 -18.60
C PRO A 297 -7.79 15.89 -19.61
N ASP A 298 -7.13 17.01 -19.31
CA ASP A 298 -6.96 18.10 -20.27
C ASP A 298 -5.68 17.89 -21.07
N TYR A 299 -5.79 17.17 -22.18
CA TYR A 299 -4.65 16.87 -23.06
C TYR A 299 -3.90 18.11 -23.56
N GLU A 300 -4.56 19.28 -23.69
CA GLU A 300 -3.89 20.53 -24.06
C GLU A 300 -3.08 21.08 -22.88
N ALA A 301 -3.65 21.07 -21.67
CA ALA A 301 -2.92 21.46 -20.46
C ALA A 301 -1.70 20.56 -20.23
N ILE A 302 -1.87 19.24 -20.37
CA ILE A 302 -0.82 18.24 -20.22
C ILE A 302 0.31 18.50 -21.23
N GLU A 303 0.00 18.66 -22.52
CA GLU A 303 1.03 18.95 -23.54
C GLU A 303 1.80 20.25 -23.23
N LEU A 304 1.08 21.31 -22.85
CA LEU A 304 1.70 22.61 -22.52
C LEU A 304 2.61 22.54 -21.31
N ALA A 305 2.20 21.79 -20.29
CA ALA A 305 2.96 21.66 -19.06
C ALA A 305 4.23 20.82 -19.29
N ASN A 306 4.17 19.76 -20.11
CA ASN A 306 5.35 18.97 -20.55
C ASN A 306 6.39 19.80 -21.28
N GLU A 307 5.91 20.79 -22.04
CA GLU A 307 6.78 21.71 -22.78
C GLU A 307 7.33 22.84 -21.89
N GLY A 308 6.91 22.93 -20.62
CA GLY A 308 7.22 24.03 -19.72
C GLY A 308 6.70 25.37 -20.25
N SER A 309 5.52 25.37 -20.89
CA SER A 309 4.95 26.53 -21.56
C SER A 309 4.33 27.51 -20.56
N ASP A 310 4.68 28.80 -20.69
CA ASP A 310 4.01 29.90 -19.98
C ASP A 310 2.49 29.96 -20.27
N GLU A 311 2.00 29.31 -21.35
CA GLU A 311 0.58 29.28 -21.73
C GLU A 311 -0.25 28.34 -20.82
N TYR A 312 0.39 27.43 -20.09
CA TYR A 312 -0.28 26.54 -19.12
C TYR A 312 -1.14 27.30 -18.11
N SER A 313 -0.61 28.41 -17.57
CA SER A 313 -1.35 29.24 -16.61
C SER A 313 -2.65 29.81 -17.20
N GLU A 314 -2.71 30.05 -18.52
CA GLU A 314 -3.94 30.54 -19.16
C GLU A 314 -5.01 29.45 -19.25
N VAL A 315 -4.61 28.18 -19.36
CA VAL A 315 -5.53 27.04 -19.34
C VAL A 315 -6.12 26.85 -17.95
N ALA A 316 -5.28 26.83 -16.92
CA ALA A 316 -5.71 26.77 -15.52
C ALA A 316 -6.69 27.90 -15.16
N GLU A 317 -6.37 29.15 -15.55
CA GLU A 317 -7.24 30.32 -15.31
C GLU A 317 -8.57 30.27 -16.07
N SER A 318 -8.69 29.44 -17.11
CA SER A 318 -9.92 29.28 -17.89
C SER A 318 -10.91 28.31 -17.24
N CYS A 319 -10.48 27.57 -16.22
CA CYS A 319 -11.29 26.62 -15.49
C CYS A 319 -12.47 27.29 -14.77
N GLN A 320 -13.68 26.76 -14.97
CA GLN A 320 -14.89 27.26 -14.29
C GLN A 320 -15.16 26.57 -12.95
N THR A 321 -14.51 25.43 -12.76
CA THR A 321 -14.52 24.57 -11.58
C THR A 321 -13.12 24.60 -10.96
N PHE A 322 -12.92 23.86 -9.88
CA PHE A 322 -11.59 23.72 -9.32
C PHE A 322 -10.64 23.07 -10.34
N TYR A 323 -9.48 23.70 -10.56
CA TYR A 323 -8.41 23.17 -11.39
C TYR A 323 -7.41 22.46 -10.47
N THR A 324 -7.25 21.15 -10.68
CA THR A 324 -6.49 20.29 -9.76
C THR A 324 -4.98 20.28 -10.05
N GLY A 325 -4.61 20.60 -11.30
CA GLY A 325 -3.25 20.42 -11.83
C GLY A 325 -3.28 19.49 -13.05
N GLU A 326 -4.04 18.41 -12.95
CA GLU A 326 -4.28 17.38 -13.99
C GLU A 326 -5.42 17.77 -14.94
N GLY A 327 -6.36 18.60 -14.46
CA GLY A 327 -7.47 19.06 -15.27
C GLY A 327 -8.48 19.91 -14.53
N CYS A 328 -9.52 20.28 -15.25
CA CYS A 328 -10.71 20.88 -14.67
C CYS A 328 -11.62 19.81 -14.10
N SER A 329 -11.83 19.87 -12.79
CA SER A 329 -12.81 19.00 -12.13
C SER A 329 -14.22 19.16 -12.71
N LEU A 330 -15.02 18.11 -12.69
CA LEU A 330 -16.43 18.19 -13.06
C LEU A 330 -17.22 18.92 -11.96
N PRO A 331 -18.30 19.65 -12.29
CA PRO A 331 -19.07 20.39 -11.29
C PRO A 331 -19.64 19.55 -10.14
N GLU A 332 -19.94 18.27 -10.42
CA GLU A 332 -20.51 17.32 -9.45
C GLU A 332 -19.44 16.39 -8.84
N SER A 333 -18.16 16.61 -9.15
CA SER A 333 -17.06 15.81 -8.60
C SER A 333 -16.86 16.07 -7.10
N TYR A 334 -16.32 15.08 -6.40
CA TYR A 334 -16.01 15.17 -4.97
C TYR A 334 -15.02 16.29 -4.70
N ILE A 335 -13.90 16.34 -5.43
CA ILE A 335 -12.86 17.37 -5.27
C ILE A 335 -13.40 18.78 -5.50
N ASN A 336 -14.28 18.98 -6.48
CA ASN A 336 -14.88 20.29 -6.73
C ASN A 336 -15.79 20.74 -5.57
N ALA A 337 -16.66 19.85 -5.09
CA ALA A 337 -17.53 20.14 -3.96
C ALA A 337 -16.72 20.42 -2.68
N PHE A 338 -15.71 19.58 -2.42
CA PHE A 338 -14.82 19.72 -1.28
C PHE A 338 -14.04 21.04 -1.31
N PHE A 339 -13.48 21.41 -2.47
CA PHE A 339 -12.79 22.68 -2.65
C PHE A 339 -13.69 23.88 -2.33
N PHE A 340 -14.90 23.93 -2.90
CA PHE A 340 -15.78 25.09 -2.71
C PHE A 340 -16.33 25.20 -1.28
N ASP A 341 -16.58 24.07 -0.61
CA ASP A 341 -17.11 24.08 0.75
C ASP A 341 -16.04 24.44 1.79
N TYR A 342 -14.79 24.02 1.59
CA TYR A 342 -13.75 24.10 2.63
C TYR A 342 -12.53 24.94 2.26
N TRP A 343 -12.09 24.94 0.99
CA TRP A 343 -10.85 25.60 0.56
C TRP A 343 -11.05 27.00 -0.01
N GLU A 344 -12.12 27.27 -0.79
CA GLU A 344 -12.37 28.58 -1.41
C GLU A 344 -12.15 29.78 -0.45
N PRO A 345 -12.57 29.72 0.85
CA PRO A 345 -12.37 30.82 1.78
C PRO A 345 -10.91 31.07 2.20
N ILE A 346 -10.03 30.07 2.13
CA ILE A 346 -8.64 30.10 2.63
C ILE A 346 -7.60 29.98 1.52
N TYR A 347 -7.99 29.58 0.31
CA TYR A 347 -7.07 29.24 -0.78
C TYR A 347 -6.15 30.40 -1.21
N ASP A 348 -6.64 31.65 -1.15
CA ASP A 348 -5.84 32.84 -1.47
C ASP A 348 -4.67 33.11 -0.49
N ASP A 349 -4.70 32.47 0.69
CA ASP A 349 -3.67 32.56 1.72
C ASP A 349 -2.61 31.45 1.61
N LEU A 350 -2.85 30.41 0.80
CA LEU A 350 -1.87 29.36 0.52
C LEU A 350 -0.63 29.98 -0.16
N PRO A 351 0.60 29.59 0.22
CA PRO A 351 1.82 30.03 -0.46
C PRO A 351 1.78 29.76 -1.97
N GLU A 352 2.30 30.70 -2.76
CA GLU A 352 2.37 30.52 -4.22
C GLU A 352 3.45 29.50 -4.63
N ASP A 353 4.46 29.31 -3.78
CA ASP A 353 5.57 28.38 -3.98
C ASP A 353 5.33 27.17 -3.06
N PRO A 354 5.03 25.97 -3.61
CA PRO A 354 4.79 24.78 -2.79
C PRO A 354 6.05 24.36 -2.01
N ASP A 355 7.24 24.79 -2.43
CA ASP A 355 8.50 24.51 -1.72
C ASP A 355 8.77 25.51 -0.57
N ASP A 356 7.89 26.51 -0.36
CA ASP A 356 7.99 27.45 0.74
C ASP A 356 7.53 26.81 2.06
N ALA A 357 8.39 25.94 2.62
CA ALA A 357 8.13 25.22 3.87
C ALA A 357 7.79 26.16 5.05
N ASP A 358 8.43 27.33 5.13
CA ASP A 358 8.11 28.33 6.16
C ASP A 358 6.70 28.92 5.93
N GLY A 359 6.35 29.20 4.66
CA GLY A 359 5.02 29.67 4.27
C GLY A 359 3.92 28.65 4.53
N LEU A 360 4.15 27.38 4.23
CA LEU A 360 3.20 26.28 4.49
C LEU A 360 3.02 26.08 5.99
N ALA A 361 4.09 26.12 6.77
CA ALA A 361 4.01 26.07 8.23
C ALA A 361 3.20 27.25 8.80
N ASP A 362 3.43 28.48 8.30
CA ASP A 362 2.66 29.67 8.69
C ASP A 362 1.16 29.53 8.30
N PHE A 363 0.86 28.95 7.14
CA PHE A 363 -0.50 28.67 6.68
C PHE A 363 -1.20 27.65 7.58
N TYR A 364 -0.53 26.54 7.89
CA TYR A 364 -1.04 25.54 8.82
C TYR A 364 -1.26 26.13 10.22
N ASP A 365 -0.30 26.86 10.78
CA ASP A 365 -0.44 27.53 12.09
C ASP A 365 -1.66 28.46 12.15
N GLN A 366 -2.02 29.09 11.03
CA GLN A 366 -3.19 29.95 10.92
C GLN A 366 -4.52 29.18 10.85
N TYR A 367 -4.52 27.99 10.25
CA TYR A 367 -5.72 27.23 9.88
C TYR A 367 -5.75 25.80 10.45
N ALA A 368 -4.93 25.50 11.47
CA ALA A 368 -4.75 24.15 12.00
C ALA A 368 -6.04 23.45 12.44
N ASP A 369 -7.08 24.19 12.86
CA ASP A 369 -8.39 23.59 13.22
C ASP A 369 -9.24 23.16 12.01
N GLN A 370 -8.73 23.33 10.79
CA GLN A 370 -9.38 22.96 9.55
C GLN A 370 -8.82 21.69 8.91
N PHE A 371 -7.70 21.15 9.38
CA PHE A 371 -7.04 20.01 8.76
C PHE A 371 -6.94 18.84 9.74
N VAL A 372 -7.01 17.61 9.20
CA VAL A 372 -6.86 16.38 10.00
C VAL A 372 -5.40 16.11 10.36
N THR A 373 -4.48 16.58 9.51
CA THR A 373 -3.02 16.54 9.66
C THR A 373 -2.43 17.87 9.16
N ASP A 374 -1.16 18.15 9.45
CA ASP A 374 -0.41 19.23 8.80
C ASP A 374 -0.16 18.93 7.31
N TYR A 375 0.03 17.66 6.95
CA TYR A 375 0.15 17.23 5.56
C TYR A 375 -1.08 17.57 4.72
N ALA A 376 -2.29 17.38 5.26
CA ALA A 376 -3.55 17.80 4.64
C ALA A 376 -3.61 19.31 4.33
N ALA A 377 -2.77 20.16 4.94
CA ALA A 377 -2.75 21.59 4.67
C ALA A 377 -1.92 21.98 3.44
N THR A 378 -1.19 21.04 2.83
CA THR A 378 -0.29 21.30 1.70
C THR A 378 -1.05 21.74 0.45
N ASN A 379 -2.14 21.03 0.10
CA ASN A 379 -3.00 21.39 -1.02
C ASN A 379 -4.39 20.70 -0.93
N PRO A 380 -5.38 21.11 -1.76
CA PRO A 380 -6.72 20.51 -1.72
C PRO A 380 -6.81 19.03 -2.08
N GLY A 381 -5.88 18.50 -2.88
CA GLY A 381 -5.74 17.08 -3.21
C GLY A 381 -5.32 16.25 -2.01
N GLU A 382 -4.25 16.64 -1.31
CA GLU A 382 -3.84 15.95 -0.08
C GLU A 382 -4.93 16.03 1.00
N ASP A 383 -5.60 17.17 1.16
CA ASP A 383 -6.62 17.32 2.18
C ASP A 383 -7.83 16.39 1.95
N ILE A 384 -8.27 16.22 0.70
CA ILE A 384 -9.39 15.31 0.43
C ILE A 384 -8.96 13.85 0.61
N ALA A 385 -7.74 13.51 0.23
CA ALA A 385 -7.18 12.17 0.40
C ALA A 385 -7.04 11.82 1.88
N GLU A 386 -6.37 12.67 2.66
CA GLU A 386 -6.24 12.55 4.12
C GLU A 386 -7.59 12.51 4.82
N SER A 387 -8.51 13.41 4.45
CA SER A 387 -9.86 13.42 5.05
C SER A 387 -10.64 12.15 4.73
N PHE A 388 -10.46 11.56 3.55
CA PHE A 388 -11.06 10.27 3.19
C PHE A 388 -10.42 9.13 3.99
N THR A 389 -9.10 9.14 4.14
CA THR A 389 -8.35 8.17 4.95
C THR A 389 -8.83 8.20 6.40
N PHE A 390 -8.99 9.38 7.01
CA PHE A 390 -9.60 9.52 8.34
C PHE A 390 -11.06 9.05 8.36
N PHE A 391 -11.84 9.33 7.30
CA PHE A 391 -13.21 8.83 7.20
C PHE A 391 -13.28 7.31 7.21
N VAL A 392 -12.38 6.62 6.50
CA VAL A 392 -12.34 5.17 6.44
C VAL A 392 -11.79 4.57 7.73
N LEU A 393 -10.67 5.11 8.22
CA LEU A 393 -9.85 4.46 9.23
C LEU A 393 -10.15 4.93 10.66
N ARG A 394 -10.84 6.06 10.86
CA ARG A 394 -11.24 6.55 12.19
C ARG A 394 -12.74 6.50 12.41
N ASP A 395 -13.14 6.57 13.67
CA ASP A 395 -14.54 6.70 14.03
C ASP A 395 -15.11 8.07 13.64
N LYS A 396 -16.42 8.11 13.44
CA LYS A 396 -17.10 9.32 12.97
C LYS A 396 -16.92 10.47 13.97
N PRO A 397 -16.27 11.58 13.59
CA PRO A 397 -16.02 12.66 14.52
C PRO A 397 -17.31 13.41 14.88
N GLN A 398 -17.42 13.80 16.16
CA GLN A 398 -18.63 14.38 16.76
C GLN A 398 -18.51 15.86 17.11
N ASP A 399 -17.33 16.46 16.96
CA ASP A 399 -17.14 17.88 17.21
C ASP A 399 -17.54 18.75 16.00
N ASN A 400 -17.36 20.07 16.12
CA ASN A 400 -17.81 21.04 15.12
C ASN A 400 -16.63 21.79 14.47
N SER A 401 -15.43 21.21 14.48
CA SER A 401 -14.28 21.72 13.73
C SER A 401 -14.51 21.59 12.23
N VAL A 402 -13.75 22.36 11.44
CA VAL A 402 -13.78 22.24 9.97
C VAL A 402 -13.15 20.92 9.55
N ALA A 403 -12.08 20.46 10.22
CA ALA A 403 -11.50 19.13 10.00
C ALA A 403 -12.56 18.01 10.14
N SER A 404 -13.34 18.03 11.22
CA SER A 404 -14.45 17.08 11.40
C SER A 404 -15.55 17.22 10.34
N ALA A 405 -15.80 18.44 9.85
CA ALA A 405 -16.77 18.66 8.78
C ALA A 405 -16.29 18.08 7.43
N LYS A 406 -14.97 18.08 7.17
CA LYS A 406 -14.36 17.44 6.00
C LYS A 406 -14.43 15.92 6.08
N VAL A 407 -14.12 15.30 7.22
CA VAL A 407 -14.34 13.85 7.42
C VAL A 407 -15.83 13.49 7.29
N ASN A 408 -16.71 14.34 7.82
CA ASN A 408 -18.17 14.13 7.71
C ASN A 408 -18.73 14.34 6.29
N PHE A 409 -17.98 14.93 5.37
CA PHE A 409 -18.37 15.16 3.98
C PHE A 409 -18.75 13.84 3.29
N PHE A 410 -17.94 12.80 3.47
CA PHE A 410 -18.07 11.51 2.77
C PHE A 410 -19.33 10.73 3.15
N TYR A 411 -19.87 10.92 4.37
CA TYR A 411 -21.14 10.32 4.79
C TYR A 411 -22.36 10.78 3.96
N ASN A 412 -22.23 11.87 3.18
CA ASN A 412 -23.28 12.32 2.27
C ASN A 412 -23.35 11.48 0.98
N TYR A 413 -22.40 10.57 0.76
CA TYR A 413 -22.26 9.78 -0.46
C TYR A 413 -22.40 8.29 -0.14
N PRO A 414 -23.55 7.66 -0.45
CA PRO A 414 -23.80 6.26 -0.08
C PRO A 414 -22.74 5.27 -0.59
N ARG A 415 -22.17 5.48 -1.79
CA ARG A 415 -21.10 4.61 -2.31
C ARG A 415 -19.84 4.71 -1.47
N LEU A 416 -19.49 5.90 -0.96
CA LEU A 416 -18.28 6.07 -0.14
C LEU A 416 -18.46 5.44 1.26
N VAL A 417 -19.67 5.48 1.81
CA VAL A 417 -20.02 4.74 3.03
C VAL A 417 -19.90 3.23 2.80
N GLN A 418 -20.33 2.72 1.65
CA GLN A 418 -20.16 1.32 1.29
C GLN A 418 -18.66 0.95 1.16
N MET A 419 -17.87 1.75 0.44
CA MET A 419 -16.42 1.53 0.30
C MET A 419 -15.70 1.51 1.65
N ARG A 420 -16.10 2.39 2.58
CA ARG A 420 -15.59 2.37 3.96
C ARG A 420 -15.85 1.03 4.64
N GLN A 421 -17.04 0.46 4.48
CA GLN A 421 -17.38 -0.86 5.04
C GLN A 421 -16.56 -1.97 4.38
N GLU A 422 -16.40 -1.93 3.05
CA GLU A 422 -15.59 -2.87 2.28
C GLU A 422 -14.14 -2.88 2.79
N ILE A 423 -13.50 -1.71 2.89
CA ILE A 423 -12.11 -1.57 3.35
C ILE A 423 -11.97 -2.04 4.80
N ARG A 424 -12.88 -1.63 5.70
CA ARG A 424 -12.83 -2.05 7.11
C ARG A 424 -13.02 -3.55 7.28
N GLY A 425 -13.97 -4.15 6.55
CA GLY A 425 -14.19 -5.59 6.55
C GLY A 425 -13.00 -6.35 5.99
N SER A 426 -12.37 -5.84 4.93
CA SER A 426 -11.15 -6.41 4.36
C SER A 426 -9.99 -6.34 5.34
N LEU A 427 -9.78 -5.19 6.00
CA LEU A 427 -8.74 -5.07 7.00
C LEU A 427 -8.96 -6.04 8.17
N ALA A 428 -10.19 -6.17 8.67
CA ALA A 428 -10.52 -7.12 9.74
C ALA A 428 -10.24 -8.59 9.33
N ARG A 429 -10.52 -8.96 8.08
CA ARG A 429 -10.14 -10.28 7.53
C ARG A 429 -8.62 -10.46 7.47
N LEU A 430 -7.90 -9.45 6.99
CA LEU A 430 -6.44 -9.48 6.82
C LEU A 430 -5.68 -9.52 8.15
N GLN A 431 -6.24 -8.92 9.21
CA GLN A 431 -5.63 -8.89 10.56
C GLN A 431 -5.81 -10.19 11.36
N GLY A 432 -6.73 -11.08 10.99
CA GLY A 432 -6.95 -12.32 11.75
C GLY A 432 -8.25 -13.08 11.47
N GLY A 433 -8.72 -13.13 10.23
CA GLY A 433 -9.88 -13.96 9.88
C GLY A 433 -9.59 -15.46 10.09
N ASN A 434 -10.28 -16.07 11.06
CA ASN A 434 -10.34 -17.53 11.29
C ASN A 434 -10.66 -18.33 10.03
#